data_AF-A0A2A5HJE4-F1
#
_entry.id   AF-A0A2A5HJE4-F1
#
_cell.length_a   1.000
_cell.length_b   1.000
_cell.length_c   1.000
_cell.angle_alpha   90.00
_cell.angle_beta   90.00
_cell.angle_gamma   90.00
#
_symmetry.space_group_name_H-M   'P 1'
#
loop_
_entity.id
_entity.type
_entity.pdbx_description
1 polymer ?
#
loop_
_entity_poly.entity_id
_entity_poly.type
_entity_poly.pdbx_seq_one_letter_code
_entity_poly.pdbx_strand_id
1 'polypeptide(L)'
;MILDDVWAAIADAAGSRFELSVNDESVDDLMSLAGEEAGLGKIMRIKRRERSNASWKTLVFAEAEADNEIILKENIRKVIRWVATIKEFLLRSENTDLYLFLMFRGEVSTEECLRIESTEQFCRKYVLLPGEDVSEFVSRTFIKEIVSAGGVIDANDPLEEALTKTADKYDWLTEDVKSQWKKAFLELSGSDLADVIFGGE
;
A
#
# COMPACT_ATOMS: atom_id res chain seq x y z
N MET A 1 -16.37 -14.22 -0.10
CA MET A 1 -16.07 -14.60 1.30
C MET A 1 -14.60 -14.31 1.62
N ILE A 2 -13.68 -14.48 0.66
CA ILE A 2 -12.26 -14.09 0.79
C ILE A 2 -12.09 -12.58 1.02
N LEU A 3 -12.90 -11.74 0.37
CA LEU A 3 -12.87 -10.28 0.53
C LEU A 3 -13.01 -9.83 1.99
N ASP A 4 -13.98 -10.40 2.70
CA ASP A 4 -14.28 -10.04 4.08
C ASP A 4 -13.16 -10.51 5.02
N ASP A 5 -12.59 -11.68 4.78
CA ASP A 5 -11.49 -12.24 5.57
C ASP A 5 -10.22 -11.38 5.45
N VAL A 6 -9.83 -11.02 4.21
CA VAL A 6 -8.68 -10.14 3.95
C VAL A 6 -8.91 -8.75 4.55
N TRP A 7 -10.10 -8.20 4.37
CA TRP A 7 -10.48 -6.92 4.95
C TRP A 7 -10.33 -6.91 6.47
N ALA A 8 -10.88 -7.93 7.14
CA ALA A 8 -10.81 -8.06 8.59
C ALA A 8 -9.37 -8.22 9.08
N ALA A 9 -8.56 -9.03 8.40
CA ALA A 9 -7.16 -9.23 8.74
C ALA A 9 -6.31 -7.96 8.58
N ILE A 10 -6.54 -7.18 7.52
CA ILE A 10 -5.87 -5.90 7.32
C ILE A 10 -6.33 -4.88 8.38
N ALA A 11 -7.63 -4.82 8.69
CA ALA A 11 -8.15 -3.93 9.73
C ALA A 11 -7.54 -4.23 11.10
N ASP A 12 -7.46 -5.52 11.47
CA ASP A 12 -6.86 -5.97 12.72
C ASP A 12 -5.36 -5.63 12.78
N ALA A 13 -4.60 -5.99 11.74
CA ALA A 13 -3.17 -5.70 11.66
C ALA A 13 -2.85 -4.19 11.64
N ALA A 14 -3.75 -3.36 11.12
CA ALA A 14 -3.59 -1.92 11.09
C ALA A 14 -3.98 -1.24 12.42
N GLY A 15 -4.86 -1.85 13.22
CA GLY A 15 -5.54 -1.21 14.36
C GLY A 15 -4.63 -0.63 15.44
N SER A 16 -3.43 -1.20 15.63
CA SER A 16 -2.44 -0.72 16.61
C SER A 16 -1.68 0.54 16.17
N ARG A 17 -1.45 0.72 14.86
CA ARG A 17 -0.57 1.78 14.30
C ARG A 17 -1.33 2.87 13.55
N PHE A 18 -2.52 2.53 13.06
CA PHE A 18 -3.32 3.40 12.21
C PHE A 18 -4.68 3.71 12.82
N GLU A 19 -5.12 4.94 12.56
CA GLU A 19 -6.51 5.35 12.59
C GLU A 19 -7.18 4.81 11.32
N LEU A 20 -8.35 4.20 11.49
CA LEU A 20 -9.12 3.57 10.42
C LEU A 20 -10.36 4.40 10.13
N SER A 21 -10.57 4.69 8.86
CA SER A 21 -11.77 5.30 8.31
C SER A 21 -12.38 4.29 7.33
N VAL A 22 -13.58 3.80 7.65
CA VAL A 22 -14.24 2.70 6.90
C VAL A 22 -15.71 2.95 6.59
N ASN A 23 -16.35 3.93 7.25
CA ASN A 23 -17.74 4.31 7.05
C ASN A 23 -17.92 5.81 7.33
N ASP A 24 -17.03 6.64 6.76
CA ASP A 24 -17.16 8.09 6.83
C ASP A 24 -17.53 8.67 5.46
N GLU A 25 -17.90 9.95 5.46
CA GLU A 25 -18.33 10.68 4.25
C GLU A 25 -17.28 10.60 3.13
N SER A 26 -15.98 10.59 3.47
CA SER A 26 -14.93 10.49 2.46
C SER A 26 -14.86 9.10 1.83
N VAL A 27 -15.11 8.04 2.60
CA VAL A 27 -15.20 6.67 2.07
C VAL A 27 -16.46 6.53 1.21
N ASP A 28 -17.59 7.07 1.65
CA ASP A 28 -18.86 7.05 0.91
C ASP A 28 -18.73 7.79 -0.43
N ASP A 29 -18.08 8.95 -0.44
CA ASP A 29 -17.78 9.71 -1.65
C ASP A 29 -16.94 8.88 -2.63
N LEU A 30 -15.86 8.25 -2.16
CA LEU A 30 -15.00 7.41 -3.01
C LEU A 30 -15.71 6.14 -3.49
N MET A 31 -16.57 5.55 -2.67
CA MET A 31 -17.40 4.40 -3.06
C MET A 31 -18.44 4.79 -4.11
N SER A 32 -18.96 6.02 -4.08
CA SER A 32 -19.91 6.52 -5.10
C SER A 32 -19.28 6.63 -6.49
N LEU A 33 -17.95 6.82 -6.57
CA LEU A 33 -17.19 6.85 -7.83
C LEU A 33 -17.14 5.50 -8.53
N ALA A 34 -17.48 4.43 -7.82
CA ALA A 34 -17.48 3.09 -8.38
C ALA A 34 -18.57 2.92 -9.45
N GLY A 35 -19.62 3.73 -9.50
CA GLY A 35 -20.65 3.59 -10.54
C GLY A 35 -21.25 2.18 -10.63
N GLU A 36 -21.12 1.53 -11.79
CA GLU A 36 -21.57 0.14 -12.01
C GLU A 36 -20.68 -0.89 -11.28
N GLU A 37 -19.47 -0.49 -10.91
CA GLU A 37 -18.45 -1.27 -10.23
C GLU A 37 -18.59 -1.25 -8.69
N ALA A 38 -19.61 -0.60 -8.12
CA ALA A 38 -19.82 -0.48 -6.67
C ALA A 38 -19.96 -1.81 -5.92
N GLY A 39 -20.34 -2.88 -6.61
CA GLY A 39 -20.42 -4.23 -6.04
C GLY A 39 -19.11 -5.01 -6.02
N LEU A 40 -18.02 -4.47 -6.60
CA LEU A 40 -16.76 -5.20 -6.77
C LEU A 40 -15.86 -5.21 -5.54
N GLY A 41 -16.14 -4.38 -4.52
CA GLY A 41 -15.15 -4.16 -3.48
C GLY A 41 -15.56 -3.29 -2.30
N LYS A 42 -14.54 -2.90 -1.53
CA LYS A 42 -14.62 -2.05 -0.33
C LYS A 42 -13.46 -1.05 -0.31
N ILE A 43 -13.62 0.07 0.39
CA ILE A 43 -12.56 1.07 0.57
C ILE A 43 -12.33 1.30 2.06
N MET A 44 -11.06 1.28 2.47
CA MET A 44 -10.60 1.67 3.81
C MET A 44 -9.59 2.79 3.66
N ARG A 45 -9.70 3.85 4.45
CA ARG A 45 -8.65 4.85 4.59
C ARG A 45 -7.93 4.65 5.92
N ILE A 46 -6.61 4.78 5.88
CA ILE A 46 -5.76 4.63 7.07
C ILE A 46 -4.84 5.84 7.23
N LYS A 47 -4.64 6.28 8.47
CA LYS A 47 -3.71 7.37 8.82
C LYS A 47 -2.91 6.98 10.05
N ARG A 48 -1.63 7.32 10.13
CA ARG A 48 -0.81 6.96 11.32
C ARG A 48 -1.30 7.74 12.56
N ARG A 49 -1.55 7.04 13.67
CA ARG A 49 -2.10 7.65 14.91
C ARG A 49 -1.15 8.66 15.55
N GLU A 50 0.14 8.37 15.54
CA GLU A 50 1.14 9.14 16.30
C GLU A 50 1.62 10.42 15.59
N ARG A 51 0.99 10.80 14.46
CA ARG A 51 1.38 11.97 13.67
C ARG A 51 0.18 12.82 13.28
N SER A 52 0.12 14.03 13.85
CA SER A 52 -0.92 15.03 13.53
C SER A 52 -1.00 15.32 12.02
N ASN A 53 0.16 15.35 11.34
CA ASN A 53 0.28 15.74 9.94
C ASN A 53 0.32 14.57 8.96
N ALA A 54 0.11 13.32 9.41
CA ALA A 54 0.15 12.19 8.49
C ALA A 54 -0.94 12.30 7.40
N SER A 55 -0.56 11.99 6.15
CA SER A 55 -1.48 11.84 5.03
C SER A 55 -2.35 10.59 5.21
N TRP A 56 -3.57 10.64 4.67
CA TRP A 56 -4.40 9.46 4.53
C TRP A 56 -3.87 8.57 3.40
N LYS A 57 -3.89 7.27 3.64
CA LYS A 57 -3.69 6.24 2.61
C LYS A 57 -5.02 5.59 2.28
N THR A 58 -5.29 5.42 1.00
CA THR A 58 -6.52 4.81 0.50
C THR A 58 -6.23 3.39 0.06
N LEU A 59 -6.89 2.44 0.73
CA LEU A 59 -6.83 1.01 0.44
C LEU A 59 -8.12 0.61 -0.26
N VAL A 60 -8.01 0.17 -1.51
CA VAL A 60 -9.12 -0.37 -2.29
C VAL A 60 -9.01 -1.89 -2.26
N PHE A 61 -10.08 -2.56 -1.86
CA PHE A 61 -10.17 -4.02 -1.84
C PHE A 61 -11.14 -4.45 -2.91
N ALA A 62 -10.75 -5.37 -3.78
CA ALA A 62 -11.60 -5.87 -4.85
C ALA A 62 -11.54 -7.40 -4.92
N GLU A 63 -12.70 -8.00 -5.20
CA GLU A 63 -12.83 -9.43 -5.46
C GLU A 63 -13.39 -9.63 -6.87
N ALA A 64 -12.55 -10.12 -7.78
CA ALA A 64 -12.88 -10.28 -9.19
C ALA A 64 -13.19 -11.75 -9.54
N GLU A 65 -14.20 -12.00 -10.36
CA GLU A 65 -14.47 -13.34 -10.86
C GLU A 65 -13.46 -13.74 -11.95
N ALA A 66 -13.06 -15.00 -11.94
CA ALA A 66 -12.02 -15.57 -12.77
C ALA A 66 -12.45 -16.91 -13.41
N ASP A 67 -13.75 -17.09 -13.67
CA ASP A 67 -14.30 -18.33 -14.23
C ASP A 67 -13.67 -18.73 -15.58
N ASN A 68 -13.27 -17.73 -16.38
CA ASN A 68 -12.48 -17.94 -17.59
C ASN A 68 -11.65 -16.68 -17.91
N GLU A 69 -10.74 -16.81 -18.89
CA GLU A 69 -9.81 -15.75 -19.26
C GLU A 69 -10.49 -14.46 -19.76
N ILE A 70 -11.65 -14.55 -20.42
CA ILE A 70 -12.37 -13.38 -20.93
C ILE A 70 -12.97 -12.59 -19.75
N ILE A 71 -13.67 -13.31 -18.86
CA ILE A 71 -14.28 -12.74 -17.65
C ILE A 71 -13.19 -12.14 -16.74
N LEU A 72 -12.09 -12.86 -16.54
CA LEU A 72 -10.95 -12.38 -15.76
C LEU A 72 -10.42 -11.05 -16.30
N LYS A 73 -10.16 -10.96 -17.61
CA LYS A 73 -9.66 -9.73 -18.24
C LYS A 73 -10.67 -8.59 -18.15
N GLU A 74 -11.96 -8.87 -18.28
CA GLU A 74 -13.01 -7.86 -18.14
C GLU A 74 -13.08 -7.32 -16.71
N ASN A 75 -13.09 -8.21 -15.72
CA ASN A 75 -13.17 -7.82 -14.31
C ASN A 75 -11.92 -7.09 -13.83
N ILE A 76 -10.73 -7.51 -14.24
CA ILE A 76 -9.50 -6.75 -13.97
C ILE A 76 -9.60 -5.35 -14.56
N ARG A 77 -10.11 -5.19 -15.80
CA ARG A 77 -10.28 -3.85 -16.39
C ARG A 77 -11.27 -2.99 -15.61
N LYS A 78 -12.37 -3.56 -15.11
CA LYS A 78 -13.34 -2.86 -14.26
C LYS A 78 -12.70 -2.38 -12.97
N VAL A 79 -11.98 -3.26 -12.26
CA VAL A 79 -11.26 -2.91 -11.03
C VAL A 79 -10.22 -1.83 -11.28
N ILE A 80 -9.41 -1.95 -12.34
CA ILE A 80 -8.39 -0.96 -12.67
C ILE A 80 -9.02 0.39 -13.04
N ARG A 81 -10.14 0.39 -13.77
CA ARG A 81 -10.88 1.62 -14.08
C ARG A 81 -11.38 2.29 -12.80
N TRP A 82 -11.99 1.53 -11.90
CA TRP A 82 -12.47 2.06 -10.62
C TRP A 82 -11.33 2.71 -9.81
N VAL A 83 -10.19 2.03 -9.71
CA VAL A 83 -8.99 2.54 -9.03
C VAL A 83 -8.44 3.80 -9.72
N ALA A 84 -8.46 3.85 -11.06
CA ALA A 84 -8.05 5.04 -11.79
C ALA A 84 -8.99 6.22 -11.51
N THR A 85 -10.30 5.99 -11.47
CA THR A 85 -11.29 7.03 -11.08
C THR A 85 -11.03 7.52 -9.67
N ILE A 86 -10.83 6.63 -8.69
CA ILE A 86 -10.47 7.03 -7.31
C ILE A 86 -9.24 7.93 -7.31
N LYS A 87 -8.19 7.56 -8.05
CA LYS A 87 -6.95 8.34 -8.14
C LYS A 87 -7.15 9.76 -8.66
N GLU A 88 -8.10 9.98 -9.56
CA GLU A 88 -8.40 11.31 -10.10
C GLU A 88 -9.11 12.22 -9.09
N PHE A 89 -9.83 11.63 -8.13
CA PHE A 89 -10.57 12.35 -7.09
C PHE A 89 -9.79 12.57 -5.80
N LEU A 90 -8.74 11.79 -5.56
CA LEU A 90 -7.83 12.00 -4.43
C LEU A 90 -7.06 13.32 -4.60
N LEU A 91 -6.74 13.95 -3.46
CA LEU A 91 -5.87 15.12 -3.44
C LEU A 91 -4.51 14.74 -4.01
N ARG A 92 -3.83 15.67 -4.70
CA ARG A 92 -2.52 15.39 -5.33
C ARG A 92 -1.48 14.77 -4.38
N SER A 93 -1.52 15.13 -3.10
CA SER A 93 -0.66 14.58 -2.05
C SER A 93 -1.00 13.13 -1.67
N GLU A 94 -2.23 12.67 -1.91
CA GLU A 94 -2.73 11.34 -1.57
C GLU A 94 -2.72 10.37 -2.77
N ASN A 95 -2.51 10.88 -4.00
CA ASN A 95 -2.48 10.06 -5.22
C ASN A 95 -1.36 9.01 -5.25
N THR A 96 -0.27 9.25 -4.52
CA THR A 96 0.84 8.30 -4.32
C THR A 96 0.55 7.28 -3.21
N ASP A 97 -0.48 7.53 -2.41
CA ASP A 97 -0.88 6.76 -1.24
C ASP A 97 -2.16 5.95 -1.49
N LEU A 98 -2.34 5.52 -2.74
CA LEU A 98 -3.38 4.60 -3.19
C LEU A 98 -2.81 3.18 -3.33
N TYR A 99 -3.54 2.20 -2.79
CA TYR A 99 -3.17 0.79 -2.82
C TYR A 99 -4.36 -0.08 -3.23
N LEU A 100 -4.14 -1.08 -4.08
CA LEU A 100 -5.16 -2.07 -4.46
C LEU A 100 -4.81 -3.45 -3.89
N PHE A 101 -5.73 -4.02 -3.13
CA PHE A 101 -5.73 -5.40 -2.65
C PHE A 101 -6.72 -6.18 -3.53
N LEU A 102 -6.20 -7.08 -4.35
CA LEU A 102 -6.98 -7.80 -5.35
C LEU A 102 -7.02 -9.29 -5.03
N MET A 103 -8.22 -9.85 -5.03
CA MET A 103 -8.46 -11.27 -4.84
C MET A 103 -9.34 -11.79 -5.98
N PHE A 104 -9.25 -13.09 -6.24
CA PHE A 104 -10.01 -13.73 -7.30
C PHE A 104 -10.96 -14.80 -6.76
N ARG A 105 -12.16 -14.87 -7.33
CA ARG A 105 -13.05 -16.04 -7.24
C ARG A 105 -12.82 -16.91 -8.46
N GLY A 106 -12.18 -18.06 -8.26
CA GLY A 106 -11.76 -18.97 -9.32
C GLY A 106 -10.25 -19.16 -9.35
N GLU A 107 -9.76 -19.95 -10.30
CA GLU A 107 -8.34 -20.24 -10.45
C GLU A 107 -7.67 -19.20 -11.37
N VAL A 108 -6.67 -18.51 -10.84
CA VAL A 108 -5.76 -17.65 -11.60
C VAL A 108 -4.35 -18.21 -11.43
N SER A 109 -3.51 -18.16 -12.46
CA SER A 109 -2.15 -18.65 -12.33
C SER A 109 -1.30 -17.69 -11.49
N THR A 110 -0.31 -18.21 -10.78
CA THR A 110 0.66 -17.39 -10.03
C THR A 110 1.36 -16.39 -10.96
N GLU A 111 1.69 -16.79 -12.19
CA GLU A 111 2.29 -15.91 -13.20
C GLU A 111 1.39 -14.70 -13.53
N GLU A 112 0.10 -14.93 -13.71
CA GLU A 112 -0.86 -13.87 -13.99
C GLU A 112 -1.04 -12.93 -12.79
N CYS A 113 -1.11 -13.47 -11.56
CA CYS A 113 -1.14 -12.65 -10.34
C CYS A 113 0.10 -11.75 -10.24
N LEU A 114 1.29 -12.31 -10.46
CA LEU A 114 2.55 -11.57 -10.43
C LEU A 114 2.62 -10.50 -11.53
N ARG A 115 2.13 -10.80 -12.75
CA ARG A 115 2.04 -9.84 -13.85
C ARG A 115 1.17 -8.64 -13.51
N ILE A 116 0.03 -8.88 -12.86
CA ILE A 116 -0.88 -7.82 -12.40
C ILE A 116 -0.21 -6.99 -11.32
N GLU A 117 0.41 -7.65 -10.35
CA GLU A 117 1.10 -6.99 -9.22
C GLU A 117 2.26 -6.11 -9.69
N SER A 118 3.05 -6.56 -10.67
CA SER A 118 4.20 -5.83 -11.21
C SER A 118 3.84 -4.59 -12.05
N THR A 119 2.56 -4.36 -12.35
CA THR A 119 2.16 -3.22 -13.20
C THR A 119 1.99 -1.95 -12.37
N GLU A 120 2.86 -0.95 -12.51
CA GLU A 120 2.85 0.25 -11.63
C GLU A 120 2.03 1.45 -12.14
N GLN A 121 1.20 1.30 -13.18
CA GLN A 121 0.57 2.44 -13.86
C GLN A 121 -0.36 3.32 -12.98
N PHE A 122 -1.05 2.74 -12.00
CA PHE A 122 -2.11 3.45 -11.26
C PHE A 122 -1.82 3.58 -9.76
N CYS A 123 -1.43 2.49 -9.13
CA CYS A 123 -1.25 2.38 -7.69
C CYS A 123 -0.36 1.18 -7.39
N ARG A 124 0.10 1.07 -6.15
CA ARG A 124 0.72 -0.16 -5.67
C ARG A 124 -0.33 -1.25 -5.51
N LYS A 125 -0.03 -2.48 -5.94
CA LYS A 125 -0.94 -3.61 -5.92
C LYS A 125 -0.42 -4.71 -5.01
N TYR A 126 -1.33 -5.43 -4.38
CA TYR A 126 -1.11 -6.69 -3.70
C TYR A 126 -2.18 -7.66 -4.19
N VAL A 127 -1.78 -8.73 -4.87
CA VAL A 127 -2.70 -9.69 -5.49
C VAL A 127 -2.58 -11.02 -4.77
N LEU A 128 -3.63 -11.46 -4.07
CA LEU A 128 -3.63 -12.74 -3.34
C LEU A 128 -3.24 -13.89 -4.28
N LEU A 129 -2.17 -14.60 -3.95
CA LEU A 129 -1.63 -15.66 -4.79
C LEU A 129 -2.44 -16.97 -4.63
N PRO A 130 -2.42 -17.86 -5.64
CA PRO A 130 -3.07 -19.15 -5.52
C PRO A 130 -2.45 -19.98 -4.39
N GLY A 131 -3.27 -20.39 -3.43
CA GLY A 131 -2.83 -21.17 -2.27
C GLY A 131 -2.12 -20.36 -1.17
N GLU A 132 -1.96 -19.04 -1.33
CA GLU A 132 -1.46 -18.15 -0.28
C GLU A 132 -2.55 -17.96 0.78
N ASP A 133 -2.19 -18.10 2.05
CA ASP A 133 -3.12 -17.84 3.13
C ASP A 133 -3.26 -16.33 3.42
N VAL A 134 -4.34 -15.92 4.10
CA VAL A 134 -4.59 -14.50 4.40
C VAL A 134 -3.49 -13.89 5.27
N SER A 135 -2.86 -14.67 6.16
CA SER A 135 -1.81 -14.19 7.06
C SER A 135 -0.49 -13.94 6.32
N GLU A 136 -0.12 -14.82 5.40
CA GLU A 136 1.00 -14.71 4.47
C GLU A 136 0.81 -13.49 3.57
N PHE A 137 -0.40 -13.33 3.02
CA PHE A 137 -0.77 -12.17 2.21
C PHE A 137 -0.63 -10.85 2.96
N VAL A 138 -1.18 -10.74 4.18
CA VAL A 138 -1.01 -9.54 5.02
C VAL A 138 0.47 -9.30 5.30
N SER A 139 1.25 -10.37 5.49
CA SER A 139 2.64 -10.28 5.90
C SER A 139 3.60 -9.66 4.88
N ARG A 140 3.27 -9.72 3.60
CA ARG A 140 4.06 -9.07 2.54
C ARG A 140 3.63 -7.64 2.23
N THR A 141 2.58 -7.15 2.90
CA THR A 141 2.10 -5.79 2.73
C THR A 141 2.78 -4.86 3.73
N PHE A 142 2.72 -3.55 3.47
CA PHE A 142 3.22 -2.53 4.39
C PHE A 142 2.43 -2.43 5.72
N ILE A 143 1.29 -3.11 5.81
CA ILE A 143 0.46 -3.18 7.01
C ILE A 143 1.10 -4.07 8.07
N LYS A 144 1.95 -5.02 7.69
CA LYS A 144 2.74 -5.74 8.68
C LYS A 144 3.75 -4.78 9.31
N GLU A 145 3.80 -4.79 10.64
CA GLU A 145 4.86 -4.15 11.36
C GLU A 145 6.17 -4.86 11.05
N ILE A 146 7.16 -4.13 10.52
CA ILE A 146 8.54 -4.59 10.57
C ILE A 146 8.90 -4.48 12.05
N VAL A 147 8.68 -5.57 12.79
CA VAL A 147 9.27 -5.70 14.11
C VAL A 147 10.76 -5.56 13.88
N SER A 148 11.32 -4.40 14.23
CA SER A 148 12.75 -4.32 14.48
C SER A 148 12.97 -5.21 15.70
N ALA A 149 13.11 -6.50 15.44
CA ALA A 149 13.69 -7.38 16.41
C ALA A 149 15.01 -6.70 16.76
N GLY A 150 15.22 -6.39 18.04
CA GLY A 150 16.52 -6.04 18.59
C GLY A 150 17.51 -7.21 18.50
N GLY A 151 17.53 -7.90 17.36
CA GLY A 151 18.35 -9.03 17.00
C GLY A 151 19.07 -8.65 15.73
N VAL A 152 20.34 -8.29 15.90
CA VAL A 152 21.38 -8.28 14.90
C VAL A 152 21.21 -9.49 13.99
N ILE A 153 20.75 -9.27 12.75
CA ILE A 153 21.02 -10.19 11.64
C ILE A 153 21.92 -9.39 10.71
N ASP A 154 23.14 -9.90 10.63
CA ASP A 154 24.33 -9.41 9.91
C ASP A 154 24.14 -9.50 8.39
N ALA A 155 23.04 -8.94 7.88
CA ALA A 155 22.81 -8.68 6.48
C ALA A 155 22.80 -7.16 6.35
N ASN A 156 23.85 -6.60 5.74
CA ASN A 156 24.01 -5.18 5.44
C ASN A 156 22.65 -4.54 5.18
N ASP A 157 22.20 -3.69 6.11
CA ASP A 157 21.03 -2.87 5.92
C ASP A 157 21.22 -2.12 4.58
N PRO A 158 20.43 -2.42 3.53
CA PRO A 158 20.66 -1.85 2.20
C PRO A 158 20.60 -0.33 2.21
N LEU A 159 19.85 0.25 3.16
CA LEU A 159 19.78 1.68 3.38
C LEU A 159 21.07 2.20 4.00
N GLU A 160 21.65 1.48 4.97
CA GLU A 160 22.93 1.83 5.58
C GLU A 160 24.09 1.72 4.59
N GLU A 161 24.08 0.70 3.73
CA GLU A 161 25.05 0.56 2.64
C GLU A 161 24.92 1.70 1.62
N ALA A 162 23.69 2.07 1.26
CA ALA A 162 23.43 3.20 0.37
C ALA A 162 23.87 4.53 0.97
N LEU A 163 23.57 4.79 2.25
CA LEU A 163 23.99 6.02 2.96
C LEU A 163 25.51 6.09 3.11
N THR A 164 26.16 4.97 3.37
CA THR A 164 27.63 4.89 3.47
C THR A 164 28.29 5.21 2.12
N LYS A 165 27.85 4.54 1.04
CA LYS A 165 28.32 4.82 -0.33
C LYS A 165 28.06 6.25 -0.80
N THR A 166 27.01 6.88 -0.27
CA THR A 166 26.68 8.27 -0.59
C THR A 166 27.60 9.23 0.17
N ALA A 167 27.90 8.96 1.43
CA ALA A 167 28.83 9.78 2.21
C ALA A 167 30.26 9.74 1.67
N ASP A 168 30.68 8.63 1.06
CA ASP A 168 31.98 8.54 0.36
C ASP A 168 32.12 9.58 -0.77
N LYS A 169 30.99 10.11 -1.28
CA LYS A 169 30.96 11.10 -2.38
C LYS A 169 30.63 12.51 -1.92
N TYR A 170 30.08 12.67 -0.72
CA TYR A 170 29.47 13.92 -0.26
C TYR A 170 29.79 14.19 1.20
N ASP A 171 30.72 15.12 1.45
CA ASP A 171 31.22 15.47 2.79
C ASP A 171 30.16 16.05 3.73
N TRP A 172 29.03 16.53 3.19
CA TRP A 172 27.93 17.06 3.99
C TRP A 172 27.07 15.96 4.63
N LEU A 173 27.17 14.70 4.16
CA LEU A 173 26.43 13.56 4.69
C LEU A 173 27.17 12.94 5.89
N THR A 174 27.25 13.72 6.97
CA THR A 174 27.87 13.31 8.24
C THR A 174 27.08 12.19 8.92
N GLU A 175 27.67 11.50 9.90
CA GLU A 175 26.98 10.43 10.64
C GLU A 175 25.67 10.89 11.31
N ASP A 176 25.61 12.14 11.77
CA ASP A 176 24.38 12.71 12.33
C ASP A 176 23.29 12.83 11.25
N VAL A 177 23.65 13.35 10.06
CA VAL A 177 22.74 13.46 8.91
C VAL A 177 22.31 12.08 8.40
N LYS A 178 23.22 11.11 8.34
CA LYS A 178 22.90 9.71 7.99
C LYS A 178 21.88 9.12 8.97
N SER A 179 22.07 9.33 10.28
CA SER A 179 21.13 8.84 11.29
C SER A 179 19.76 9.49 11.15
N GLN A 180 19.70 10.80 10.90
CA GLN A 180 18.45 11.51 10.66
C GLN A 180 17.75 11.00 9.39
N TRP A 181 18.50 10.79 8.30
CA TRP A 181 17.97 10.28 7.04
C TRP A 181 17.51 8.84 7.17
N LYS A 182 18.29 7.97 7.81
CA LYS A 182 17.92 6.57 8.06
C LYS A 182 16.58 6.50 8.81
N LYS A 183 16.45 7.32 9.85
CA LYS A 183 15.20 7.46 10.60
C LYS A 183 14.07 7.99 9.71
N ALA A 184 14.31 9.03 8.92
CA ALA A 184 13.35 9.61 8.01
C ALA A 184 12.84 8.58 6.98
N PHE A 185 13.73 7.84 6.31
CA PHE A 185 13.36 6.82 5.33
C PHE A 185 12.57 5.64 5.92
N LEU A 186 12.89 5.24 7.16
CA LEU A 186 12.19 4.14 7.83
C LEU A 186 10.82 4.57 8.38
N GLU A 187 10.67 5.85 8.74
CA GLU A 187 9.49 6.31 9.46
C GLU A 187 8.53 7.18 8.63
N LEU A 188 8.95 7.80 7.53
CA LEU A 188 8.17 8.78 6.74
C LEU A 188 7.64 8.22 5.41
N SER A 189 6.49 8.73 4.94
CA SER A 189 5.98 8.50 3.58
C SER A 189 6.64 9.47 2.58
N GLY A 190 6.47 9.25 1.28
CA GLY A 190 7.17 10.02 0.24
C GLY A 190 7.01 11.56 0.33
N SER A 191 5.84 12.06 0.72
CA SER A 191 5.61 13.50 0.96
C SER A 191 6.31 13.99 2.22
N ASP A 192 6.08 13.31 3.34
CA ASP A 192 6.64 13.66 4.65
C ASP A 192 8.17 13.61 4.63
N LEU A 193 8.71 12.64 3.88
CA LEU A 193 10.14 12.45 3.65
C LEU A 193 10.72 13.60 2.83
N ALA A 194 10.02 14.07 1.80
CA ALA A 194 10.46 15.20 0.99
C ALA A 194 10.53 16.49 1.83
N ASP A 195 9.53 16.74 2.67
CA ASP A 195 9.49 17.93 3.54
C ASP A 195 10.62 17.93 4.57
N VAL A 196 10.97 16.77 5.12
CA VAL A 196 12.07 16.62 6.08
C VAL A 196 13.44 16.69 5.41
N ILE A 197 13.59 16.13 4.20
CA ILE A 197 14.88 16.09 3.49
C ILE A 197 15.20 17.41 2.80
N PHE A 198 14.22 18.04 2.17
CA PHE A 198 14.43 19.26 1.37
C PHE A 198 14.11 20.54 2.13
N GLY A 199 13.57 20.44 3.35
CA GLY A 199 13.09 21.58 4.11
C GLY A 199 11.84 22.15 3.45
N GLY A 200 10.67 21.73 3.94
CA GLY A 200 9.42 22.42 3.61
C GLY A 200 9.56 23.90 3.96
N GLU A 201 9.27 24.78 3.00
CA GLU A 201 9.04 26.22 3.26
C GLU A 201 7.84 26.42 4.20
#